data_AF-A0A923TU51-F1
#
_entry.id   AF-A0A923TU51-F1
#
_cell.length_a   1.000
_cell.length_b   1.000
_cell.length_c   1.000
_cell.angle_alpha   90.00
_cell.angle_beta   90.00
_cell.angle_gamma   90.00
#
_symmetry.space_group_name_H-M   'P 1'
#
loop_
_entity.id
_entity.type
_entity.pdbx_description
1 polymer ?
#
loop_
_entity_poly.entity_id
_entity_poly.type
_entity_poly.pdbx_seq_one_letter_code
_entity_poly.pdbx_strand_id
1 'polypeptide(L)' 'MSTHISPLAGKPAPASVLIDVDRLVAAYASERPDPGGLAQGGGFGTSGHRGSALD' A
#
# COMPACT_ATOMS: atom_id res chain seq x y z
N MET A 1 -24.90 -12.22 0.80
CA MET A 1 -23.58 -11.70 0.40
C MET A 1 -23.81 -10.52 -0.53
N SER A 2 -23.91 -9.29 -0.01
CA SER A 2 -23.99 -8.11 -0.88
C SER A 2 -22.59 -7.81 -1.35
N THR A 3 -22.29 -8.09 -2.61
CA THR A 3 -21.00 -7.75 -3.21
C THR A 3 -20.98 -6.24 -3.40
N HIS A 4 -20.29 -5.53 -2.50
CA HIS A 4 -20.05 -4.10 -2.66
C HIS A 4 -18.97 -3.89 -3.73
N ILE A 5 -19.37 -4.10 -4.98
CA ILE A 5 -18.49 -4.00 -6.16
C ILE A 5 -18.32 -2.52 -6.49
N SER A 6 -17.06 -2.11 -6.68
CA SER A 6 -16.75 -0.76 -7.14
C SER A 6 -17.50 -0.44 -8.43
N PRO A 7 -18.06 0.77 -8.59
CA PRO A 7 -18.67 1.21 -9.85
C PRO A 7 -17.68 1.25 -11.04
N LEU A 8 -16.38 1.15 -10.77
CA LEU A 8 -15.30 1.10 -11.76
C LEU A 8 -14.82 -0.33 -12.08
N ALA A 9 -15.43 -1.36 -11.49
CA ALA A 9 -15.04 -2.75 -11.77
C ALA A 9 -15.10 -3.05 -13.28
N GLY A 10 -14.01 -3.61 -13.82
CA GLY A 10 -13.87 -3.94 -15.24
C GLY A 10 -13.59 -2.75 -16.18
N LYS A 11 -13.51 -1.52 -15.67
CA LYS A 11 -13.17 -0.32 -16.47
C LYS A 11 -11.69 0.03 -16.30
N PRO A 12 -11.06 0.73 -17.27
CA PRO A 12 -9.73 1.30 -17.09
C PRO A 12 -9.68 2.20 -15.85
N ALA A 13 -8.55 2.15 -15.13
CA ALA A 13 -8.35 3.00 -13.96
C ALA A 13 -8.32 4.48 -14.36
N PRO A 14 -9.15 5.35 -13.74
CA PRO A 14 -9.06 6.79 -13.98
C PRO A 14 -7.76 7.35 -13.38
N ALA A 15 -7.24 8.45 -13.94
CA ALA A 15 -6.01 9.07 -13.45
C ALA A 15 -6.07 9.45 -11.95
N SER A 16 -7.26 9.75 -11.44
CA SER A 16 -7.49 10.14 -10.04
C SER A 16 -7.20 9.04 -9.01
N VAL A 17 -7.09 7.77 -9.43
CA VAL A 17 -6.75 6.66 -8.51
C VAL A 17 -5.32 6.17 -8.67
N LEU A 18 -4.54 6.76 -9.59
CA LEU A 18 -3.14 6.42 -9.76
C LEU A 18 -2.32 7.04 -8.60
N ILE A 19 -1.35 6.28 -8.12
CA ILE A 19 -0.41 6.75 -7.11
C ILE A 19 0.66 7.66 -7.72
N ASP A 20 1.27 8.47 -6.88
CA ASP A 20 2.53 9.14 -7.20
C ASP A 20 3.70 8.18 -6.94
N VAL A 21 4.32 7.70 -8.02
CA VAL A 21 5.40 6.69 -7.96
C VAL A 21 6.69 7.30 -7.41
N ASP A 22 7.02 8.53 -7.79
CA ASP A 22 8.24 9.19 -7.33
C ASP A 22 8.17 9.45 -5.83
N ARG A 23 7.00 9.86 -5.33
CA ARG A 23 6.75 9.99 -3.89
C ARG A 23 6.91 8.66 -3.15
N LEU A 24 6.37 7.57 -3.70
CA LEU A 24 6.47 6.24 -3.08
C LEU A 24 7.95 5.80 -2.95
N VAL A 25 8.73 5.97 -4.01
CA VAL A 25 10.16 5.59 -4.02
C VAL A 25 10.96 6.48 -3.07
N ALA A 26 10.67 7.79 -3.04
CA ALA A 26 11.30 8.72 -2.11
C ALA A 26 11.00 8.37 -0.64
N ALA A 27 9.74 8.02 -0.32
CA ALA A 27 9.35 7.59 1.01
C ALA A 27 10.10 6.31 1.43
N TYR A 28 10.16 5.30 0.55
CA TYR A 28 10.88 4.05 0.81
C TYR A 28 12.37 4.28 1.16
N ALA A 29 13.01 5.26 0.52
CA ALA A 29 14.43 5.53 0.75
C ALA A 29 14.70 6.39 2.00
N SER A 30 13.79 7.30 2.34
CA SER A 30 14.02 8.34 3.36
C SER A 30 13.36 8.05 4.69
N GLU A 31 12.22 7.36 4.69
CA GLU A 31 11.44 7.07 5.88
C GLU A 31 11.92 5.77 6.53
N ARG A 32 11.73 5.67 7.85
CA ARG A 32 12.06 4.47 8.62
C ARG A 32 10.88 4.07 9.50
N PRO A 33 10.56 2.78 9.59
CA PRO A 33 9.55 2.28 10.53
C PRO A 33 9.81 2.77 11.95
N ASP A 34 8.77 3.26 12.62
CA ASP A 34 8.76 3.55 14.04
C ASP A 34 8.82 2.22 14.83
N PRO A 35 9.89 1.96 15.60
CA PRO A 35 10.01 0.74 16.40
C PRO A 35 8.94 0.63 17.50
N GLY A 36 8.27 1.73 17.88
CA GLY A 36 7.12 1.71 18.80
C GLY A 36 5.80 1.29 18.15
N GLY A 37 5.71 1.34 16.82
CA GLY A 37 4.51 1.01 16.05
C GLY A 37 4.44 -0.48 15.72
N LEU A 38 3.61 -1.24 16.43
CA LEU A 38 3.41 -2.68 16.18
C LEU A 38 2.98 -2.98 14.73
N ALA A 39 2.27 -2.06 14.08
CA ALA A 39 1.83 -2.19 12.69
C ALA A 39 2.98 -2.05 11.66
N GLN A 40 4.06 -1.35 12.02
CA GLN A 40 5.21 -1.12 11.14
C GLN A 40 6.32 -2.17 11.35
N GLY A 41 6.10 -3.11 12.27
CA GLY A 41 6.98 -4.26 12.47
C GLY A 41 6.92 -5.25 11.30
N GLY A 42 8.06 -5.88 11.01
CA GLY A 42 8.14 -6.90 9.96
C GLY A 42 7.48 -8.22 10.37
N GLY A 43 6.28 -8.51 9.85
CA GLY A 43 5.71 -9.87 9.88
C GLY A 43 6.19 -10.69 8.68
N PHE A 44 6.70 -11.90 8.91
CA PHE A 44 7.13 -12.82 7.84
C PHE A 44 6.29 -14.11 7.87
N GLY A 45 5.32 -14.20 6.97
CA GLY A 45 4.41 -15.34 6.85
C GLY A 45 4.76 -16.28 5.70
N THR A 46 3.81 -17.11 5.29
CA THR A 46 3.96 -18.01 4.12
C THR A 46 4.18 -17.26 2.80
N SER A 47 3.77 -16.00 2.72
CA SER A 47 4.04 -15.09 1.60
C SER A 47 5.16 -14.07 1.90
N GLY A 48 5.97 -14.32 2.92
CA GLY A 48 7.02 -13.41 3.37
C GLY A 48 6.47 -12.15 4.04
N HIS A 49 7.21 -11.05 3.92
CA HIS A 49 6.85 -9.73 4.42
C HIS A 49 6.21 -8.88 3.32
N ARG A 50 5.15 -8.13 3.65
CA ARG A 50 4.52 -7.14 2.76
C ARG A 50 4.22 -5.85 3.53
N GLY A 51 4.25 -4.74 2.80
CA GLY A 51 3.94 -3.40 3.30
C GLY A 51 4.06 -2.38 2.16
N SER A 52 3.78 -1.12 2.45
CA SER A 52 3.98 0.02 1.56
C SER A 52 4.75 1.09 2.31
N ALA A 53 5.62 1.84 1.63
CA ALA A 53 6.30 2.98 2.27
C ALA A 53 5.37 4.17 2.54
N LEU A 54 4.09 4.08 2.16
CA LEU A 54 3.08 5.11 2.42
C LEU A 54 2.04 4.69 3.47
N ASP A 55 2.23 3.53 4.11
CA ASP A 55 1.35 2.94 5.12
C ASP A 55 2.07 2.92 6.48
#